data_AF-Q967M1-F1
#
_entry.id   AF-Q967M1-F1
#
_cell.length_a   1.000
_cell.length_b   1.000
_cell.length_c   1.000
_cell.angle_alpha   90.00
_cell.angle_beta   90.00
_cell.angle_gamma   90.00
#
_symmetry.space_group_name_H-M   'P 1'
#
loop_
_entity.id
_entity.type
_entity.pdbx_description
1 polymer ?
#
loop_
_entity_poly.entity_id
_entity_poly.type
_entity_poly.pdbx_seq_one_letter_code
_entity_poly.pdbx_strand_id
1 'polypeptide(L)'
;MYSYSPWTHSLSRLEFQCRWSISRVLLKAPGCQYDDWIDRLHHVWTVFLMALFAIVVSTGQFVGDPIHCWCPAEFTGAYVDYVNSYCWIKNTYYIPMDTPIPTDHENRESEEITYYQWVA
;
A
#
# COMPACT_ATOMS: atom_id res chain seq x y z
N MET A 1 8.94 44.11 7.47
CA MET A 1 9.48 43.23 6.42
C MET A 1 10.12 42.04 7.13
N TYR A 2 9.42 40.91 7.23
CA TYR A 2 9.90 39.51 7.30
C TYR A 2 8.64 38.66 7.52
N SER A 3 8.11 38.14 6.42
CA SER A 3 6.94 37.27 6.38
C SER A 3 7.32 35.90 6.97
N TYR A 4 6.66 35.48 8.05
CA TYR A 4 6.80 34.12 8.56
C TYR A 4 6.02 33.16 7.66
N SER A 5 6.71 32.14 7.15
CA SER A 5 6.16 31.10 6.28
C SER A 5 5.38 30.05 7.10
N PRO A 6 4.23 29.52 6.62
CA PRO A 6 3.33 28.70 7.45
C PRO A 6 3.71 27.21 7.60
N TRP A 7 4.81 26.76 6.98
CA TRP A 7 5.05 25.33 6.73
C TRP A 7 5.88 24.59 7.80
N THR A 8 6.53 25.30 8.74
CA THR A 8 7.41 24.68 9.76
C THR A 8 6.66 24.07 10.95
N HIS A 9 5.36 24.33 11.09
CA HIS A 9 4.51 23.81 12.19
C HIS A 9 3.91 22.41 11.93
N SER A 10 3.98 21.90 10.69
CA SER A 10 3.37 20.62 10.31
C SER A 10 4.30 19.42 10.60
N LEU A 11 5.59 19.55 10.27
CA LEU A 11 6.60 18.50 10.47
C LEU A 11 6.84 18.16 11.95
N SER A 12 6.83 19.16 12.84
CA SER A 12 6.94 18.94 14.29
C SER A 12 5.72 18.22 14.88
N ARG A 13 4.51 18.44 14.33
CA ARG A 13 3.29 17.79 14.80
C ARG A 13 3.26 16.29 14.49
N LEU A 14 3.80 15.88 13.34
CA LEU A 14 3.92 14.48 12.93
C LEU A 14 4.93 13.70 13.80
N GLU A 15 6.11 14.28 14.04
CA GLU A 15 7.13 13.73 14.96
C GLU A 15 6.61 13.58 16.40
N PHE A 16 5.87 14.57 16.91
CA PHE A 16 5.26 14.52 18.23
C PHE A 16 4.07 13.55 18.31
N GLN A 17 3.27 13.41 17.24
CA GLN A 17 2.17 12.43 17.17
C GLN A 17 2.70 10.99 17.13
N CYS A 18 3.77 10.71 16.38
CA CYS A 18 4.39 9.39 16.31
C CYS A 18 4.98 8.98 17.67
N ARG A 19 5.65 9.92 18.36
CA ARG A 19 6.27 9.68 19.69
C ARG A 19 5.24 9.46 20.82
N TRP A 20 4.09 10.14 20.78
CA TRP A 20 3.00 9.94 21.76
C TRP A 20 2.13 8.71 21.44
N SER A 21 2.07 8.25 20.20
CA SER A 21 1.31 7.05 19.81
C SER A 21 2.00 5.77 20.29
N ILE A 22 3.32 5.64 20.03
CA ILE A 22 4.11 4.46 20.43
C ILE A 22 4.17 4.33 21.96
N SER A 23 4.32 5.45 22.67
CA SER A 23 4.40 5.48 24.14
C SER A 23 3.08 5.09 24.82
N ARG A 24 1.92 5.32 24.18
CA ARG A 24 0.60 4.94 24.70
C ARG A 24 0.31 3.45 24.55
N VAL A 25 0.84 2.80 23.51
CA VAL A 25 0.76 1.35 23.33
C VAL A 25 1.64 0.63 24.35
N LEU A 26 2.80 1.20 24.70
CA LEU A 26 3.74 0.61 25.65
C LEU A 26 3.37 0.83 27.13
N LEU A 27 2.57 1.86 27.45
CA LEU A 27 2.25 2.26 28.84
C LEU A 27 0.73 2.32 29.06
N LYS A 28 0.03 1.18 28.98
CA LYS A 28 -1.34 1.06 29.52
C LYS A 28 -1.26 0.84 31.04
N ALA A 29 -2.03 1.66 31.76
CA ALA A 29 -2.07 1.79 33.21
C ALA A 29 -2.30 0.48 34.00
N PRO A 30 -1.75 0.34 35.23
CA PRO A 30 -2.02 -0.78 36.12
C PRO A 30 -3.41 -0.61 36.75
N GLY A 31 -4.40 -1.35 36.25
CA GLY A 31 -5.77 -1.23 36.77
C GLY A 31 -6.77 -2.18 36.13
N CYS A 32 -6.44 -3.46 36.05
CA CYS A 32 -7.30 -4.66 35.93
C CYS A 32 -6.39 -5.79 35.40
N GLN A 33 -5.97 -6.72 36.26
CA GLN A 33 -5.10 -7.85 35.88
C GLN A 33 -5.92 -8.98 35.26
N TYR A 34 -6.28 -8.85 33.98
CA TYR A 34 -6.65 -9.98 33.12
C TYR A 34 -6.13 -9.77 31.69
N ASP A 35 -4.91 -9.24 31.57
CA ASP A 35 -4.13 -9.34 30.33
C ASP A 35 -3.03 -10.37 30.63
N ASP A 36 -3.23 -11.62 30.21
CA ASP A 36 -2.21 -12.65 30.37
C ASP A 36 -0.95 -12.25 29.58
N TRP A 37 0.22 -12.65 30.07
CA TRP A 37 1.49 -12.33 29.40
C TRP A 37 1.53 -12.81 27.94
N ILE A 38 0.76 -13.87 27.65
CA ILE A 38 0.53 -14.43 26.31
C ILE A 38 -0.19 -13.41 25.43
N ASP A 39 -1.30 -12.82 25.89
CA ASP A 39 -2.02 -11.77 25.15
C ASP A 39 -1.12 -10.56 24.89
N ARG A 40 -0.23 -10.26 25.85
CA ARG A 40 0.75 -9.18 25.70
C ARG A 40 1.78 -9.44 24.61
N LEU A 41 2.28 -10.66 24.53
CA LEU A 41 3.21 -11.08 23.49
C LEU A 41 2.55 -11.06 22.11
N HIS A 42 1.32 -11.57 22.02
CA HIS A 42 0.61 -11.67 20.74
C HIS A 42 0.36 -10.31 20.10
N HIS A 43 -0.20 -9.33 20.81
CA HIS A 43 -0.53 -8.04 20.18
C HIS A 43 0.71 -7.21 19.82
N VAL A 44 1.82 -7.36 20.54
CA VAL A 44 3.09 -6.69 20.18
C VAL A 44 3.71 -7.36 18.95
N TRP A 45 3.72 -8.69 18.91
CA TRP A 45 4.33 -9.45 17.81
C TRP A 45 3.54 -9.34 16.52
N THR A 46 2.21 -9.45 16.55
CA THR A 46 1.37 -9.36 15.34
C THR A 46 1.43 -7.97 14.72
N VAL A 47 1.36 -6.91 15.53
CA VAL A 47 1.49 -5.52 15.05
C VAL A 47 2.88 -5.27 14.45
N PHE A 48 3.93 -5.77 15.12
CA PHE A 48 5.29 -5.67 14.59
C PHE A 48 5.46 -6.40 13.26
N LEU A 49 4.94 -7.63 13.13
CA LEU A 49 4.99 -8.39 11.88
C LEU A 49 4.21 -7.70 10.76
N MET A 50 2.99 -7.20 11.04
CA MET A 50 2.21 -6.45 10.05
C MET A 50 2.95 -5.19 9.59
N ALA A 51 3.56 -4.44 10.51
CA ALA A 51 4.34 -3.25 10.18
C ALA A 51 5.57 -3.58 9.34
N LEU A 52 6.27 -4.68 9.66
CA LEU A 52 7.41 -5.16 8.87
C LEU A 52 6.98 -5.50 7.44
N PHE A 53 5.94 -6.33 7.29
CA PHE A 53 5.46 -6.73 5.96
C PHE A 53 4.96 -5.53 5.15
N ALA A 54 4.28 -4.58 5.78
CA ALA A 54 3.86 -3.33 5.13
C ALA A 54 5.08 -2.58 4.57
N ILE A 55 6.12 -2.36 5.38
CA ILE A 55 7.34 -1.68 4.94
C ILE A 55 8.00 -2.43 3.78
N VAL A 56 8.14 -3.76 3.88
CA VAL A 56 8.76 -4.58 2.83
C VAL A 56 7.98 -4.47 1.51
N VAL A 57 6.66 -4.63 1.56
CA VAL A 57 5.80 -4.52 0.38
C VAL A 57 5.89 -3.11 -0.21
N SER A 58 5.77 -2.06 0.60
CA SER A 58 5.90 -0.68 0.13
C SER A 58 7.25 -0.47 -0.57
N THR A 59 8.36 -0.92 0.02
CA THR A 59 9.69 -0.78 -0.62
C THR A 59 9.80 -1.51 -1.95
N GLY A 60 9.14 -2.66 -2.11
CA GLY A 60 9.10 -3.40 -3.38
C GLY A 60 8.40 -2.63 -4.49
N GLN A 61 7.38 -1.83 -4.16
CA GLN A 61 6.66 -1.01 -5.13
C GLN A 61 7.38 0.31 -5.48
N PHE A 62 8.34 0.75 -4.66
CA PHE A 62 9.10 1.99 -4.89
C PHE A 62 10.37 1.81 -5.72
N VAL A 63 10.93 0.60 -5.77
CA VAL A 63 12.22 0.31 -6.43
C VAL A 63 12.00 -0.65 -7.60
N GLY A 64 11.27 -0.20 -8.62
CA GLY A 64 11.05 -0.98 -9.85
C GLY A 64 9.75 -0.62 -10.58
N ASP A 65 9.50 -1.34 -11.67
CA ASP A 65 8.23 -1.29 -12.40
C ASP A 65 7.25 -2.32 -11.80
N PRO A 66 6.07 -1.91 -11.31
CA PRO A 66 5.15 -2.81 -10.60
C PRO A 66 4.46 -3.84 -11.53
N ILE A 67 4.43 -3.56 -12.84
CA ILE A 67 3.87 -4.43 -13.87
C ILE A 67 4.52 -4.15 -15.22
N HIS A 68 4.75 -5.20 -16.01
CA HIS A 68 5.17 -5.09 -17.40
C HIS A 68 4.05 -5.57 -18.32
N CYS A 69 3.59 -4.68 -19.20
CA CYS A 69 2.55 -4.95 -20.17
C CYS A 69 3.14 -5.38 -21.52
N TRP A 70 2.42 -6.26 -22.22
CA TRP A 70 2.77 -6.65 -23.58
C TRP A 70 2.53 -5.47 -24.53
N CYS A 71 3.62 -4.89 -25.03
CA CYS A 71 3.59 -3.74 -25.93
C CYS A 71 3.95 -4.15 -27.37
N PRO A 72 3.32 -3.58 -28.40
CA PRO A 72 3.71 -3.79 -29.79
C PRO A 72 5.11 -3.22 -30.08
N ALA A 73 5.82 -3.83 -31.03
CA ALA A 73 7.22 -3.51 -31.34
C ALA A 73 7.45 -2.08 -31.89
N GLU A 74 6.40 -1.40 -32.36
CA GLU A 74 6.47 -0.02 -32.86
C GLU A 74 6.57 1.01 -31.73
N PHE A 75 6.30 0.64 -30.48
CA PHE A 75 6.28 1.58 -29.37
C PHE A 75 7.70 1.98 -28.94
N THR A 76 7.92 3.28 -28.80
CA THR A 76 9.14 3.83 -28.21
C THR A 76 9.17 3.58 -26.70
N GLY A 77 10.36 3.64 -26.08
CA GLY A 77 10.51 3.39 -24.63
C GLY A 77 9.59 4.27 -23.76
N ALA A 78 9.44 5.55 -24.10
CA ALA A 78 8.54 6.45 -23.37
C ALA A 78 7.06 6.03 -23.44
N TYR A 79 6.66 5.39 -24.54
CA TYR A 79 5.30 4.87 -24.68
C TYR A 79 5.11 3.57 -23.89
N VAL A 80 6.15 2.73 -23.81
CA VAL A 80 6.16 1.53 -22.96
C VAL A 80 6.00 1.90 -21.48
N ASP A 81 6.71 2.91 -21.00
CA ASP A 81 6.60 3.39 -19.61
C ASP A 81 5.20 3.95 -19.31
N TYR A 82 4.62 4.66 -20.29
CA TYR A 82 3.23 5.14 -20.19
C TYR A 82 2.23 3.99 -20.11
N VAL A 83 2.37 2.98 -20.98
CA VAL A 83 1.48 1.81 -21.00
C VAL A 83 1.60 1.00 -19.71
N ASN A 84 2.82 0.79 -19.19
CA ASN A 84 3.03 0.11 -17.91
C ASN A 84 2.33 0.86 -16.75
N SER A 85 2.48 2.18 -16.71
CA SER A 85 1.80 3.02 -15.71
C SER A 85 0.28 2.97 -15.85
N TYR A 86 -0.23 2.96 -17.09
CA TYR A 86 -1.65 2.87 -17.36
C TYR A 86 -2.24 1.52 -16.90
N CYS A 87 -1.56 0.43 -17.23
CA CYS A 87 -1.93 -0.92 -16.79
C CYS A 87 -1.96 -1.06 -15.27
N TRP A 88 -1.06 -0.38 -14.56
CA TRP A 88 -1.00 -0.43 -13.09
C TRP A 88 -2.18 0.29 -12.41
N ILE A 89 -2.57 1.44 -12.95
CA ILE A 89 -3.63 2.28 -12.36
C ILE A 89 -5.02 1.75 -12.74
N LYS A 90 -5.15 1.08 -13.88
CA LYS A 90 -6.41 0.45 -14.30
C LYS A 90 -6.56 -0.95 -13.73
N ASN A 91 -7.78 -1.33 -13.40
CA ASN A 91 -8.09 -2.69 -12.98
C ASN A 91 -7.78 -3.67 -14.13
N THR A 92 -7.27 -4.84 -13.78
CA THR A 92 -6.97 -5.93 -14.71
C THR A 92 -7.91 -7.09 -14.44
N TYR A 93 -8.17 -7.94 -15.42
CA TYR A 93 -9.04 -9.11 -15.27
C TYR A 93 -8.34 -10.33 -15.88
N TYR A 94 -8.65 -11.51 -15.35
CA TYR A 94 -8.05 -12.75 -15.81
C TYR A 94 -8.95 -13.41 -16.86
N ILE A 95 -8.36 -13.87 -17.96
CA ILE A 95 -9.07 -14.61 -19.02
C ILE A 95 -8.29 -15.91 -19.29
N PRO A 96 -8.95 -17.09 -19.33
CA PRO A 96 -8.29 -18.31 -19.75
C PRO A 96 -7.94 -18.25 -21.25
N MET A 97 -6.76 -18.74 -21.60
CA MET A 97 -6.20 -18.66 -22.97
C MET A 97 -7.07 -19.36 -24.04
N ASP A 98 -7.88 -20.34 -23.63
CA ASP A 98 -8.73 -21.12 -24.52
C ASP A 98 -10.05 -20.41 -24.90
N THR A 99 -10.36 -19.29 -24.27
CA THR A 99 -11.60 -18.53 -24.50
C THR A 99 -11.33 -17.22 -25.24
N PRO A 100 -12.20 -16.83 -26.19
CA PRO A 100 -12.11 -15.50 -26.80
C PRO A 100 -12.42 -14.41 -25.77
N ILE A 101 -11.80 -13.24 -25.93
CA ILE A 101 -12.03 -12.09 -25.06
C ILE A 101 -13.52 -11.70 -25.14
N PRO A 102 -14.27 -11.72 -24.03
CA PRO A 102 -15.68 -11.36 -24.04
C PRO A 102 -15.87 -9.90 -24.48
N THR A 103 -16.82 -9.65 -25.37
CA THR A 103 -17.16 -8.29 -25.82
C THR A 103 -18.07 -7.56 -24.83
N ASP A 104 -18.75 -8.30 -23.96
CA ASP A 104 -19.61 -7.74 -22.95
C ASP A 104 -18.78 -7.11 -21.81
N HIS A 105 -19.16 -5.91 -21.43
CA HIS A 105 -18.44 -5.13 -20.42
C HIS A 105 -18.77 -5.62 -19.00
N GLU A 106 -20.02 -6.01 -18.73
CA GLU A 106 -20.45 -6.45 -17.39
C GLU A 106 -19.70 -7.71 -16.95
N ASN A 107 -19.54 -8.68 -17.87
CA ASN A 107 -18.78 -9.89 -17.58
C ASN A 107 -17.27 -9.65 -17.36
N ARG A 108 -16.71 -8.55 -17.89
CA ARG A 108 -15.31 -8.20 -17.66
C ARG A 108 -15.11 -7.50 -16.33
N GLU A 109 -16.03 -6.62 -15.97
CA GLU A 109 -16.02 -5.88 -14.70
C GLU A 109 -16.18 -6.82 -13.49
N SER A 110 -16.96 -7.90 -13.63
CA SER A 110 -17.17 -8.86 -12.55
C SER A 110 -15.93 -9.72 -12.23
N GLU A 111 -15.00 -9.86 -13.17
CA GLU A 111 -13.76 -10.64 -13.03
C GLU A 111 -12.52 -9.76 -12.80
N GLU A 112 -12.73 -8.47 -12.47
CA GLU A 112 -11.64 -7.53 -12.20
C GLU A 112 -10.92 -7.83 -10.88
N ILE A 113 -9.59 -7.75 -10.95
CA ILE A 113 -8.65 -7.91 -9.86
C ILE A 113 -8.25 -6.51 -9.38
N THR A 114 -8.73 -6.13 -8.19
CA THR A 114 -8.55 -4.78 -7.65
C THR A 114 -7.63 -4.70 -6.43
N TYR A 115 -7.20 -5.84 -5.88
CA TYR A 115 -6.50 -5.88 -4.58
C TYR A 115 -5.12 -5.21 -4.59
N TYR A 116 -4.40 -5.19 -5.72
CA TYR A 116 -3.04 -4.65 -5.80
C TYR A 116 -2.95 -3.17 -5.38
N GLN A 117 -4.01 -2.40 -5.56
CA GLN A 117 -4.06 -0.98 -5.20
C GLN A 117 -4.20 -0.74 -3.69
N TRP A 118 -4.74 -1.71 -2.95
CA TRP A 118 -5.11 -1.56 -1.54
C TRP A 118 -4.13 -2.22 -0.57
N VAL A 119 -3.19 -3.02 -1.08
CA VAL A 119 -2.23 -3.79 -0.28
C VAL A 119 -1.02 -2.94 0.15
N ALA A 120 -0.94 -1.68 -0.31
CA ALA A 120 0.15 -0.75 -0.01
C ALA A 120 -0.02 -0.01 1.34
#